data_AF-A0A2G6H9J0-F1
#
_entry.id   AF-A0A2G6H9J0-F1
#
_cell.length_a   1.000
_cell.length_b   1.000
_cell.length_c   1.000
_cell.angle_alpha   90.00
_cell.angle_beta   90.00
_cell.angle_gamma   90.00
#
_symmetry.space_group_name_H-M   'P 1'
#
loop_
_entity.id
_entity.type
_entity.pdbx_description
1 polymer ?
#
loop_
_entity_poly.entity_id
_entity_poly.type
_entity_poly.pdbx_seq_one_letter_code
_entity_poly.pdbx_strand_id
1 'polypeptide(L)' 'IVDKGNTVLIIEHNMDVIKLADYIIDLGPEGGGRGGQIIAEGTPEELMKLENNYTGKYLREVL' A
#
# COMPACT_ATOMS: atom_id res chain seq x y z
N ILE A 1 12.50 1.06 15.94
CA ILE A 1 12.01 -0.33 16.19
C ILE A 1 12.41 -1.22 15.02
N VAL A 2 12.15 -0.76 13.80
CA VAL A 2 12.66 -1.35 12.55
C VAL A 2 14.20 -1.35 12.52
N ASP A 3 14.85 -0.29 13.02
CA ASP A 3 16.33 -0.18 13.08
C ASP A 3 17.02 -1.25 13.95
N LYS A 4 16.25 -2.00 14.74
CA LYS A 4 16.74 -3.14 15.54
C LYS A 4 16.58 -4.48 14.79
N GLY A 5 16.21 -4.45 13.51
CA GLY A 5 15.95 -5.64 12.69
C GLY A 5 14.56 -6.26 12.88
N ASN A 6 13.62 -5.54 13.50
CA ASN A 6 12.24 -6.04 13.65
C ASN A 6 11.39 -5.65 12.44
N THR A 7 10.52 -6.55 12.00
CA THR A 7 9.48 -6.24 11.02
C THR A 7 8.26 -5.62 11.71
N VAL A 8 7.74 -4.54 11.14
CA VAL A 8 6.50 -3.90 11.59
C VAL A 8 5.47 -4.05 10.47
N LEU A 9 4.33 -4.64 10.81
CA LEU A 9 3.18 -4.76 9.93
C LEU A 9 2.05 -3.89 10.48
N ILE A 10 1.50 -3.02 9.63
CA ILE A 10 0.39 -2.13 9.98
C ILE A 10 -0.70 -2.23 8.91
N ILE A 11 -1.95 -2.01 9.31
CA ILE A 11 -3.08 -1.80 8.39
C ILE A 11 -3.40 -0.32 8.49
N GLU A 12 -3.31 0.40 7.38
CA GLU A 12 -3.46 1.85 7.39
C GLU A 12 -4.10 2.39 6.11
N HIS A 13 -4.68 3.58 6.22
CA HIS A 13 -5.35 4.29 5.13
C HIS A 13 -4.83 5.73 4.96
N ASN A 14 -4.01 6.22 5.90
CA ASN A 14 -3.34 7.50 5.81
C ASN A 14 -2.10 7.42 4.89
N MET A 15 -2.16 8.17 3.79
CA MET A 15 -1.08 8.22 2.80
C MET A 15 0.24 8.76 3.33
N ASP A 16 0.24 9.63 4.35
CA ASP A 16 1.47 10.13 4.96
C ASP A 16 2.27 9.04 5.66
N VAL A 17 1.60 7.99 6.12
CA VAL A 17 2.24 6.80 6.70
C VAL A 17 2.64 5.83 5.60
N ILE A 18 1.72 5.56 4.67
CA ILE A 18 1.91 4.55 3.62
C ILE A 18 3.06 4.90 2.68
N LYS A 19 3.25 6.19 2.35
CA LYS A 19 4.37 6.63 1.48
C LYS A 19 5.76 6.38 2.07
N LEU A 20 5.84 6.17 3.39
CA LEU A 20 7.09 5.89 4.11
C LEU A 20 7.35 4.39 4.28
N ALA A 21 6.43 3.53 3.84
CA ALA A 21 6.59 2.08 3.97
C ALA A 21 7.59 1.55 2.94
N ASP A 22 8.43 0.60 3.36
CA ASP A 22 9.34 -0.10 2.45
C ASP A 22 8.59 -1.06 1.51
N TYR A 23 7.42 -1.54 1.92
CA TYR A 23 6.61 -2.50 1.18
C TYR A 23 5.12 -2.35 1.50
N ILE A 24 4.27 -2.48 0.49
CA ILE A 24 2.82 -2.35 0.58
C ILE A 24 2.18 -3.61 0.01
N ILE A 25 1.11 -4.07 0.67
CA ILE A 25 0.17 -5.06 0.16
C ILE A 25 -1.20 -4.39 0.12
N ASP A 26 -1.75 -4.21 -1.08
CA ASP A 26 -3.02 -3.55 -1.31
C ASP A 26 -4.14 -4.58 -1.49
N LEU A 27 -5.20 -4.44 -0.70
CA LEU A 27 -6.33 -5.36 -0.67
C LEU A 27 -7.58 -4.70 -1.25
N GLY A 28 -8.27 -5.40 -2.14
CA GLY A 28 -9.49 -4.89 -2.76
C GLY A 28 -10.08 -5.88 -3.76
N PRO A 29 -10.65 -5.40 -4.90
CA PRO A 29 -10.77 -3.99 -5.31
C PRO A 29 -11.80 -3.19 -4.50
N GLU A 30 -12.68 -3.87 -3.77
CA GLU A 30 -13.79 -3.30 -3.01
C GLU A 30 -13.76 -3.80 -1.56
N GLY A 31 -14.64 -3.26 -0.72
CA GLY A 31 -14.89 -3.79 0.62
C GLY A 31 -15.85 -5.00 0.66
N GLY A 32 -15.83 -5.74 1.76
CA GLY A 32 -16.77 -6.82 2.03
C GLY A 32 -16.64 -8.01 1.07
N GLY A 33 -17.77 -8.59 0.64
CA GLY A 33 -17.78 -9.79 -0.23
C GLY A 33 -17.22 -9.58 -1.64
N ARG A 34 -16.91 -8.35 -2.03
CA ARG A 34 -16.26 -8.01 -3.32
C ARG A 34 -14.77 -7.67 -3.16
N GLY A 35 -14.24 -7.79 -1.93
CA GLY A 35 -12.84 -7.60 -1.61
C GLY A 35 -12.09 -8.90 -1.39
N GLY A 36 -10.98 -8.81 -0.66
CA GLY A 36 -10.20 -9.96 -0.20
C GLY A 36 -9.19 -10.49 -1.22
N GLN A 37 -8.94 -9.75 -2.30
CA GLN A 37 -7.90 -10.07 -3.26
C GLN A 37 -6.72 -9.13 -3.08
N ILE A 38 -5.50 -9.64 -3.28
CA ILE A 38 -4.30 -8.82 -3.41
C ILE A 38 -4.34 -8.21 -4.81
N ILE A 39 -4.55 -6.90 -4.88
CA ILE A 39 -4.65 -6.18 -6.16
C ILE A 39 -3.33 -5.51 -6.55
N ALA A 40 -2.46 -5.26 -5.58
CA ALA A 40 -1.10 -4.78 -5.79
C ALA A 40 -0.21 -5.17 -4.61
N GLU A 41 1.07 -5.42 -4.88
CA GLU A 41 2.11 -5.60 -3.86
C GLU A 41 3.46 -5.10 -4.40
N GLY A 42 4.30 -4.54 -3.53
CA GLY A 42 5.58 -3.94 -3.94
C GLY A 42 5.95 -2.71 -3.13
N THR A 43 6.96 -1.98 -3.60
CA THR A 43 7.33 -0.67 -3.02
C THR A 43 6.31 0.40 -3.41
N PRO A 44 6.24 1.55 -2.69
CA PRO A 44 5.38 2.67 -3.08
C PRO A 44 5.55 3.08 -4.54
N GLU A 45 6.78 3.15 -5.04
CA GLU A 45 7.11 3.53 -6.42
C GLU A 45 6.68 2.48 -7.45
N GLU A 46 6.68 1.20 -7.09
CA GLU A 46 6.16 0.12 -7.93
C GLU A 46 4.64 0.21 -8.04
N LEU A 47 3.95 0.41 -6.90
CA LEU A 47 2.50 0.58 -6.87
C LEU A 47 2.04 1.79 -7.70
N MET A 48 2.80 2.89 -7.69
CA MET A 48 2.53 4.06 -8.54
C MET A 48 2.60 3.78 -10.04
N LYS A 49 3.20 2.67 -10.49
CA LYS A 49 3.26 2.32 -11.91
C LYS A 49 2.10 1.43 -12.36
N LEU A 50 1.35 0.86 -11.40
CA LEU A 50 0.23 -0.02 -11.71
C LEU A 50 -0.98 0.78 -12.19
N GLU A 51 -1.61 0.30 -13.25
CA GLU A 51 -2.91 0.81 -13.71
C GLU A 51 -4.02 0.14 -12.88
N ASN A 52 -5.11 0.88 -12.63
CA ASN A 52 -6.29 0.38 -11.92
C ASN A 52 -6.10 -0.05 -10.45
N ASN A 53 -5.25 0.63 -9.67
CA ASN A 53 -5.33 0.56 -8.20
C ASN A 53 -5.59 1.93 -7.56
N TYR A 54 -6.34 1.93 -6.46
CA TYR A 54 -6.67 3.15 -5.73
C TYR A 54 -5.45 3.69 -4.99
N THR A 55 -4.75 2.83 -4.26
CA THR A 55 -3.62 3.22 -3.39
C THR A 55 -2.49 3.86 -4.20
N GLY A 56 -2.08 3.26 -5.31
CA GLY A 56 -1.07 3.82 -6.21
C GLY A 56 -1.51 5.11 -6.90
N LYS A 57 -2.80 5.28 -7.20
CA LYS A 57 -3.34 6.56 -7.68
C LYS A 57 -3.11 7.68 -6.67
N TYR A 58 -3.42 7.45 -5.39
CA TYR A 58 -3.23 8.47 -4.34
C TYR A 58 -1.77 8.66 -3.95
N LEU A 59 -0.95 7.62 -4.01
CA LEU A 59 0.50 7.73 -3.80
C LEU A 59 1.16 8.69 -4.79
N ARG A 60 0.70 8.73 -6.05
CA ARG A 60 1.18 9.71 -7.05
C ARG A 60 0.94 11.17 -6.68
N GLU A 61 0.00 11.46 -5.79
CA GLU A 61 -0.31 12.84 -5.39
C GLU A 61 0.54 13.33 -4.21
N VAL A 62 1.18 12.40 -3.47
CA VAL A 62 1.89 12.70 -2.21
C VAL A 62 3.40 12.41 -2.24
N LEU A 63 3.90 11.82 -3.33
CA LEU A 63 5.33 11.53 -3.60
C LEU A 63 5.90 12.43 -4.70
#